data_AF-Q7V061-F1
#
_entry.id   AF-Q7V061-F1
#
_cell.length_a   1.000
_cell.length_b   1.000
_cell.length_c   1.000
_cell.angle_alpha   90.00
_cell.angle_beta   90.00
_cell.angle_gamma   90.00
#
_symmetry.space_group_name_H-M   'P 1'
#
loop_
_entity.id
_entity.type
_entity.pdbx_description
1 polymer ?
#
loop_
_entity_poly.entity_id
_entity_poly.type
_entity_poly.pdbx_seq_one_letter_code
_entity_poly.pdbx_strand_id
1 'polypeptide(L)' 'MKNKVFPFIKKYPMSILLAIIAINLFSIASSLRTEAYLNREKNLCIKYLKHQIDRDTLIKKLRIVKQANPSSICDSVLKS' A
#
# COMPACT_ATOMS: atom_id res chain seq x y z
N MET A 1 -8.27 -30.76 -22.89
CA MET A 1 -8.12 -30.49 -21.43
C MET A 1 -9.30 -29.77 -20.76
N LYS A 2 -10.34 -29.31 -21.47
CA LYS A 2 -11.46 -28.54 -20.88
C LYS A 2 -12.45 -29.36 -20.03
N ASN A 3 -12.50 -30.69 -20.16
CA ASN A 3 -13.51 -31.54 -19.51
C ASN A 3 -13.21 -31.98 -18.07
N LYS A 4 -12.01 -31.70 -17.53
CA LYS A 4 -11.65 -32.09 -16.15
C LYS A 4 -11.93 -31.02 -15.10
N VAL A 5 -12.10 -29.75 -15.49
CA VAL A 5 -12.31 -28.64 -14.54
C VAL A 5 -13.74 -28.62 -14.00
N PHE A 6 -14.71 -28.94 -14.86
CA PHE A 6 -16.14 -29.01 -14.50
C PHE A 6 -16.48 -29.96 -13.34
N PRO A 7 -15.98 -31.22 -13.31
CA PRO A 7 -16.25 -32.13 -12.19
C PRO A 7 -15.56 -31.72 -10.89
N PHE A 8 -14.43 -31.00 -10.95
CA PHE A 8 -13.74 -30.47 -9.76
C PHE A 8 -14.53 -29.36 -9.08
N ILE A 9 -15.06 -28.41 -9.87
CA ILE A 9 -15.86 -27.29 -9.35
C ILE A 9 -17.13 -27.80 -8.65
N LYS A 10 -17.75 -28.85 -9.18
CA LYS A 10 -18.95 -29.48 -8.60
C LYS A 10 -18.67 -30.27 -7.33
N LYS A 11 -17.44 -30.76 -7.13
CA LYS A 11 -17.06 -31.62 -6.00
C LYS A 11 -16.60 -30.83 -4.77
N TYR A 12 -16.09 -29.61 -4.95
CA TYR A 12 -15.58 -28.79 -3.84
C TYR A 12 -16.08 -27.33 -3.90
N PRO A 13 -17.40 -27.09 -3.89
CA PRO A 13 -17.96 -25.74 -3.97
C PRO A 13 -17.55 -24.87 -2.76
N MET A 14 -17.43 -25.47 -1.58
CA MET A 14 -16.99 -24.79 -0.35
C MET A 14 -15.52 -24.33 -0.40
N SER A 15 -14.59 -25.15 -0.92
CA SER A 15 -13.18 -24.75 -1.04
C SER A 15 -12.97 -23.62 -2.05
N ILE A 16 -13.76 -23.60 -3.13
CA ILE A 16 -13.72 -22.52 -4.11
C ILE A 16 -14.22 -21.22 -3.49
N LEU A 17 -15.30 -21.28 -2.70
CA LEU A 17 -15.82 -20.12 -1.98
C LEU A 17 -14.78 -19.56 -1.00
N LEU A 18 -14.11 -20.43 -0.23
CA LEU A 18 -13.03 -20.05 0.68
C LEU A 18 -11.85 -19.40 -0.06
N ALA A 19 -11.47 -19.91 -1.22
CA ALA A 19 -10.40 -19.34 -2.04
C ALA A 19 -10.75 -17.91 -2.52
N ILE A 20 -11.99 -17.68 -2.96
CA ILE A 20 -12.45 -16.35 -3.38
C ILE A 20 -12.43 -15.36 -2.21
N ILE A 21 -12.92 -15.78 -1.04
CA ILE A 21 -12.91 -14.96 0.18
C ILE A 21 -11.47 -14.59 0.57
N ALA A 22 -10.53 -15.55 0.51
CA ALA A 22 -9.12 -15.32 0.82
C ALA A 22 -8.48 -14.31 -0.14
N ILE A 23 -8.76 -14.38 -1.44
CA ILE A 23 -8.26 -13.42 -2.43
C ILE A 23 -8.81 -12.01 -2.15
N ASN A 24 -10.10 -11.89 -1.84
CA ASN A 24 -10.72 -10.61 -1.49
C ASN A 24 -10.11 -10.00 -0.23
N LEU A 25 -9.93 -10.80 0.84
CA LEU A 25 -9.26 -10.33 2.07
C LEU A 25 -7.82 -9.89 1.79
N PHE A 26 -7.08 -10.65 0.98
CA PHE A 26 -5.70 -10.31 0.64
C PHE A 26 -5.61 -8.99 -0.15
N SER A 27 -6.56 -8.77 -1.06
CA SER A 27 -6.66 -7.53 -1.83
C SER A 27 -6.92 -6.33 -0.90
N ILE A 28 -7.90 -6.45 0.02
CA ILE A 28 -8.20 -5.41 1.01
C ILE A 28 -7.02 -5.14 1.93
N ALA A 29 -6.35 -6.19 2.43
CA ALA A 29 -5.17 -6.04 3.28
C ALA A 29 -4.00 -5.36 2.55
N SER A 30 -3.86 -5.61 1.25
CA SER A 30 -2.84 -4.96 0.42
C SER A 30 -3.15 -3.49 0.21
N SER A 31 -4.41 -3.13 -0.11
CA SER A 31 -4.86 -1.74 -0.18
C SER A 31 -4.69 -1.02 1.16
N LEU A 32 -5.04 -1.66 2.29
CA LEU A 32 -4.88 -1.05 3.60
C LEU A 32 -3.40 -0.79 3.96
N ARG A 33 -2.48 -1.67 3.53
CA ARG A 33 -1.04 -1.45 3.68
C ARG A 33 -0.55 -0.27 2.84
N THR A 34 -1.01 -0.13 1.60
CA THR A 34 -0.63 1.01 0.75
C THR A 34 -1.18 2.32 1.30
N GLU A 35 -2.42 2.34 1.77
CA GLU A 35 -3.02 3.52 2.41
C GLU A 35 -2.28 3.91 3.71
N ALA A 36 -1.94 2.92 4.56
CA ALA A 36 -1.19 3.18 5.78
C ALA A 36 0.22 3.72 5.51
N TYR A 37 0.87 3.22 4.45
CA TYR A 37 2.16 3.74 4.00
C TYR A 37 2.03 5.19 3.54
N LEU A 38 1.08 5.49 2.65
CA LEU A 38 0.86 6.83 2.11
C LEU A 38 0.48 7.83 3.21
N ASN A 39 -0.37 7.42 4.15
CA ASN A 39 -0.75 8.26 5.29
C ASN A 39 0.45 8.53 6.22
N ARG A 40 1.35 7.55 6.41
CA ARG A 40 2.60 7.76 7.16
C ARG A 40 3.50 8.78 6.46
N GLU A 41 3.63 8.72 5.14
CA GLU A 41 4.42 9.68 4.36
C GLU A 41 3.81 11.09 4.44
N LYS A 42 2.48 11.21 4.27
CA LYS A 42 1.74 12.47 4.46
C LYS A 42 2.01 13.08 5.84
N ASN A 43 1.92 12.28 6.90
CA ASN A 43 2.16 12.76 8.26
C ASN A 43 3.62 13.23 8.47
N LEU A 44 4.61 12.52 7.91
CA LEU A 44 6.01 12.94 7.95
C LEU A 44 6.21 14.27 7.20
N CYS A 45 5.59 14.42 6.03
CA CYS A 45 5.63 15.66 5.27
C CYS A 45 4.96 16.83 6.00
N ILE A 46 3.81 16.62 6.63
CA ILE A 46 3.15 17.63 7.47
C ILE A 46 4.07 18.04 8.63
N LYS A 47 4.72 17.09 9.31
CA LYS A 47 5.66 17.39 10.39
C LYS A 47 6.85 18.21 9.90
N TYR A 48 7.36 17.92 8.71
CA TYR A 48 8.43 18.70 8.09
C TYR A 48 7.99 20.12 7.74
N LEU A 49 6.82 20.28 7.11
CA LEU A 49 6.26 21.60 6.77
C LEU A 49 5.93 22.45 8.01
N LYS A 50 5.59 21.80 9.13
CA LYS A 50 5.43 22.45 10.44
C LYS A 50 6.75 22.70 11.17
N HIS A 51 7.91 22.48 10.54
CA HIS A 51 9.24 22.61 11.13
C HIS A 51 9.45 21.78 12.42
N GLN A 52 8.70 20.68 12.59
CA GLN A 52 8.85 19.78 13.74
C GLN A 52 9.93 18.72 13.54
N ILE A 53 10.38 18.50 12.30
CA ILE A 53 11.48 17.58 11.95
C ILE A 53 12.37 18.21 10.88
N ASP A 54 13.67 17.93 10.95
CA ASP A 54 14.64 18.38 9.96
C ASP A 54 14.60 17.60 8.64
N ARG A 55 15.19 18.20 7.60
CA ARG A 55 15.38 17.59 6.28
C ARG A 55 16.04 16.22 6.35
N ASP A 56 17.15 16.08 7.07
CA ASP A 56 17.87 14.80 7.15
C ASP A 56 17.02 13.71 7.83
N THR A 57 16.22 14.09 8.83
CA THR A 57 15.27 13.17 9.49
C THR A 57 14.18 12.72 8.52
N LEU A 58 13.64 13.64 7.72
CA LEU A 58 12.65 13.35 6.69
C LEU A 58 13.23 12.42 5.60
N ILE A 59 14.40 12.76 5.04
CA ILE A 59 15.09 11.98 4.00
C ILE A 59 15.40 10.57 4.49
N LYS A 60 15.87 10.43 5.73
CA LYS A 60 16.17 9.13 6.35
C LYS A 60 14.91 8.27 6.54
N LYS A 61 13.80 8.87 6.98
CA LYS A 61 12.54 8.15 7.24
C LYS A 61 11.78 7.77 5.97
N LEU A 62 11.80 8.64 4.96
CA LEU A 62 11.21 8.38 3.64
C LEU A 62 12.17 7.61 2.71
N ARG A 63 13.39 7.30 3.16
CA ARG A 63 14.44 6.62 2.38
C ARG A 63 14.67 7.24 1.00
N ILE A 64 14.54 8.57 0.92
CA ILE A 64 14.69 9.30 -0.33
C ILE A 64 16.16 9.48 -0.64
N VAL A 65 16.51 9.52 -1.92
CA VAL A 65 17.86 9.92 -2.33
C VAL A 65 18.10 11.35 -1.88
N LYS A 66 19.24 11.63 -1.24
CA LYS A 66 19.60 12.94 -0.67
C LYS A 66 19.54 14.11 -1.68
N GLN A 67 19.58 13.79 -2.98
CA GLN A 67 19.47 14.75 -4.10
C GLN A 67 18.04 15.19 -4.42
N ALA A 68 17.01 14.46 -3.96
CA ALA A 68 15.63 14.83 -4.25
C ALA A 68 15.18 16.00 -3.35
N ASN A 69 14.43 16.95 -3.90
CA ASN A 69 13.92 18.09 -3.13
C ASN A 69 12.72 17.64 -2.26
N PRO A 70 12.85 17.55 -0.92
CA PRO A 70 11.82 17.06 -0.02
C PRO A 70 10.55 17.91 -0.07
N SER A 71 10.65 19.21 -0.35
CA SER A 71 9.47 20.06 -0.47
C SER A 71 8.61 19.65 -1.68
N SER A 72 9.20 19.36 -2.84
CA SER A 72 8.43 18.94 -4.02
C SER A 72 7.87 17.53 -3.88
N ILE A 73 8.57 16.66 -3.15
CA ILE A 73 8.08 15.31 -2.82
C ILE A 73 6.88 15.41 -1.89
N CYS A 74 6.98 16.24 -0.85
CA CYS A 74 5.88 16.44 0.08
C CYS A 74 4.66 17.09 -0.57
N ASP A 75 4.86 18.03 -1.50
CA ASP A 75 3.76 18.61 -2.28
C ASP A 75 3.01 17.53 -3.10
N SER A 76 3.77 16.65 -3.75
CA SER A 76 3.22 15.52 -4.52
C SER A 76 2.47 14.52 -3.62
N VAL A 77 3.04 14.18 -2.46
CA VAL A 77 2.44 13.24 -1.48
C VAL A 77 1.18 13.82 -0.84
N LEU A 78 1.13 15.14 -0.60
CA LEU A 78 -0.04 15.82 -0.02
C LEU A 78 -1.19 16.00 -1.00
N LYS A 79 -0.89 16.16 -2.29
CA LYS A 79 -1.88 16.38 -3.35
C LYS A 79 -2.48 15.08 -3.91
N SER A 80 -1.81 13.94 -3.72
CA SER A 80 -2.30 12.59 -4.05
C SER A 80 -3.40 12.12 -3.10
#